data_AF-A0A0U1LJS4-F1
#
_entry.id   AF-A0A0U1LJS4-F1
#
_cell.length_a   1.000
_cell.length_b   1.000
_cell.length_c   1.000
_cell.angle_alpha   90.00
_cell.angle_beta   90.00
_cell.angle_gamma   90.00
#
_symmetry.space_group_name_H-M   'P 1'
#
loop_
_entity.id
_entity.type
_entity.pdbx_description
1 polymer ?
#
loop_
_entity_poly.entity_id
_entity_poly.type
_entity_poly.pdbx_seq_one_letter_code
_entity_poly.pdbx_strand_id
1 'polypeptide(L)'
;MDSTTEFEIDTMILDYMCSKAILETVTKRAEELAGRPPIEESNILPLFDTWKQLSSTKHAGREISHDLQAKLQLITVAVLFVYRFRNSRWSAPRRRDEQNAQNGAQRMDWQSHGENSTSAAAVAEAEDTDFQVLLSNVEIPQQDRATDTRQMTSLLEILPDFKKLCAMLSSILSPEGGCNYMHLAARFMLQSVLEQHAVFGKSSADIIEDAFSWQPEIDPDEWSNVRSSYLAILQPDDNKEEPLLSSHLARVAQQFPVFEFEAMITVRLREMLDKLETPMLVKLETGQLGDWDPSTFRLSNTRLPTHMQQGSS
;
A
#
# COMPACT_ATOMS: atom_id res chain seq x y z
N MET A 1 -30.93 -17.75 16.44
CA MET A 1 -29.69 -18.02 15.70
C MET A 1 -28.60 -18.24 16.73
N ASP A 2 -27.74 -19.25 16.59
CA ASP A 2 -26.63 -19.41 17.52
C ASP A 2 -25.49 -18.43 17.18
N SER A 3 -24.64 -18.13 18.17
CA SER A 3 -23.56 -17.13 18.04
C SER A 3 -22.49 -17.55 17.01
N THR A 4 -22.39 -18.85 16.72
CA THR A 4 -21.49 -19.38 15.70
C THR A 4 -21.99 -19.05 14.30
N THR A 5 -23.23 -19.40 13.97
CA THR A 5 -23.82 -19.12 12.66
C THR A 5 -23.86 -17.60 12.42
N GLU A 6 -24.15 -16.80 13.45
CA GLU A 6 -24.20 -15.34 13.33
C GLU A 6 -22.84 -14.75 12.91
N PHE A 7 -21.75 -15.21 13.51
CA PHE A 7 -20.40 -14.78 13.11
C PHE A 7 -20.02 -15.23 11.71
N GLU A 8 -20.39 -16.45 11.33
CA GLU A 8 -20.12 -16.96 9.98
C GLU A 8 -20.83 -16.11 8.91
N ILE A 9 -22.08 -15.73 9.16
CA ILE A 9 -22.81 -14.80 8.29
C ILE A 9 -22.15 -13.42 8.26
N ASP A 10 -21.83 -12.85 9.42
CA ASP A 10 -21.25 -11.51 9.50
C ASP A 10 -19.87 -11.45 8.81
N THR A 11 -19.07 -12.51 8.95
CA THR A 11 -17.77 -12.67 8.29
C THR A 11 -17.93 -12.80 6.78
N MET A 12 -18.91 -13.58 6.32
CA MET A 12 -19.22 -13.74 4.90
C MET A 12 -19.68 -12.41 4.26
N ILE A 13 -20.48 -11.62 4.97
CA ILE A 13 -20.88 -10.28 4.52
C ILE A 13 -19.66 -9.35 4.49
N LEU A 14 -18.83 -9.36 5.53
CA LEU A 14 -17.61 -8.54 5.58
C LEU A 14 -16.67 -8.87 4.43
N ASP A 15 -16.46 -10.15 4.14
CA ASP A 15 -15.61 -10.61 3.04
C ASP A 15 -16.11 -10.15 1.66
N TYR A 16 -17.42 -10.27 1.43
CA TYR A 16 -18.08 -9.77 0.23
C TYR A 16 -17.92 -8.27 0.07
N MET A 17 -18.24 -7.49 1.11
CA MET A 17 -18.16 -6.03 1.07
C MET A 17 -16.72 -5.55 0.89
N CYS A 18 -15.76 -6.20 1.56
CA CYS A 18 -14.35 -5.91 1.41
C CYS A 18 -13.90 -6.14 -0.04
N SER A 19 -14.21 -7.29 -0.61
CA SER A 19 -13.81 -7.62 -1.98
C SER A 19 -14.42 -6.69 -3.02
N LYS A 20 -15.71 -6.36 -2.89
CA LYS A 20 -16.39 -5.37 -3.76
C LYS A 20 -15.78 -3.99 -3.62
N ALA A 21 -15.49 -3.54 -2.39
CA ALA A 21 -14.86 -2.26 -2.14
C ALA A 21 -13.45 -2.17 -2.75
N ILE A 22 -12.64 -3.23 -2.66
CA ILE A 22 -11.30 -3.27 -3.29
C ILE A 22 -11.45 -3.17 -4.81
N LEU A 23 -12.29 -4.03 -5.38
CA LEU A 23 -12.49 -4.09 -6.83
C LEU A 23 -12.93 -2.74 -7.37
N GLU A 24 -13.90 -2.09 -6.74
CA GLU A 24 -14.40 -0.79 -7.17
C GLU A 24 -13.35 0.32 -7.04
N THR A 25 -12.65 0.37 -5.89
CA THR A 25 -11.59 1.36 -5.63
C THR A 25 -10.49 1.29 -6.69
N VAL A 26 -10.02 0.08 -6.98
CA VAL A 26 -8.94 -0.17 -7.94
C VAL A 26 -9.42 0.02 -9.38
N THR A 27 -10.65 -0.39 -9.70
CA THR A 27 -11.22 -0.21 -11.05
C THR A 27 -11.44 1.25 -11.36
N LYS A 28 -12.01 2.03 -10.42
CA LYS A 28 -12.15 3.48 -10.56
C LYS A 28 -10.80 4.12 -10.88
N ARG A 29 -9.74 3.75 -10.15
CA ARG A 29 -8.41 4.28 -10.41
C ARG A 29 -7.85 3.87 -11.77
N ALA A 30 -8.02 2.61 -12.16
CA ALA A 30 -7.55 2.11 -13.46
C ALA A 30 -8.25 2.81 -14.64
N GLU A 31 -9.52 3.15 -14.48
CA GLU A 31 -10.29 3.87 -15.50
C GLU A 31 -9.87 5.33 -15.64
N GLU A 32 -9.60 6.01 -14.53
CA GLU A 32 -9.04 7.37 -14.54
C GLU A 32 -7.69 7.41 -15.24
N LEU A 33 -6.78 6.48 -14.91
CA LEU A 33 -5.47 6.33 -15.56
C LEU A 33 -5.56 5.94 -17.05
N ALA A 34 -6.74 5.49 -17.50
CA ALA A 34 -7.02 5.20 -18.90
C ALA A 34 -7.76 6.35 -19.60
N GLY A 35 -7.94 7.50 -18.93
CA GLY A 35 -8.68 8.66 -19.43
C GLY A 35 -10.18 8.41 -19.65
N ARG A 36 -10.76 7.42 -18.97
CA ARG A 36 -12.19 7.08 -19.09
C ARG A 36 -13.04 7.97 -18.18
N PRO A 37 -14.32 8.20 -18.52
CA PRO A 37 -15.21 9.01 -17.68
C PRO A 37 -15.40 8.34 -16.31
N PRO A 38 -15.64 9.14 -15.25
CA PRO A 38 -15.84 8.61 -13.92
C PRO A 38 -17.06 7.68 -13.89
N ILE A 39 -16.88 6.49 -13.31
CA ILE A 39 -17.98 5.59 -12.94
C ILE A 39 -18.86 6.31 -11.90
N GLU A 40 -20.17 6.08 -11.94
CA GLU A 40 -21.08 6.53 -10.89
C GLU A 40 -20.53 6.20 -9.50
N GLU A 41 -20.61 7.16 -8.57
CA GLU A 41 -20.17 6.94 -7.20
C GLU A 41 -21.00 5.83 -6.55
N SER A 42 -20.35 4.73 -6.20
CA SER A 42 -20.99 3.69 -5.40
C SER A 42 -20.70 3.89 -3.91
N ASN A 43 -21.69 3.50 -3.12
CA ASN A 43 -21.66 3.64 -1.67
C ASN A 43 -20.93 2.47 -0.98
N ILE A 44 -20.26 1.58 -1.72
CA ILE A 44 -19.69 0.35 -1.16
C ILE A 44 -18.64 0.61 -0.10
N LEU A 45 -17.77 1.62 -0.28
CA LEU A 45 -16.71 1.98 0.67
C LEU A 45 -17.30 2.47 2.00
N PRO A 46 -18.22 3.46 2.01
CA PRO A 46 -18.95 3.83 3.23
C PRO A 46 -19.66 2.67 3.93
N LEU A 47 -20.30 1.80 3.14
CA LEU A 47 -21.00 0.64 3.67
C LEU A 47 -20.02 -0.36 4.30
N PHE A 48 -18.89 -0.64 3.64
CA PHE A 48 -17.82 -1.50 4.14
C PHE A 48 -17.28 -1.01 5.48
N ASP A 49 -16.99 0.29 5.60
CA ASP A 49 -16.49 0.88 6.84
C ASP A 49 -17.46 0.70 8.02
N THR A 50 -18.75 0.98 7.75
CA THR A 50 -19.82 0.79 8.73
C THR A 50 -19.88 -0.67 9.17
N TRP A 51 -19.83 -1.60 8.22
CA TRP A 51 -19.87 -3.03 8.50
C TRP A 51 -18.63 -3.52 9.25
N LYS A 52 -17.43 -3.06 8.86
CA LYS A 52 -16.17 -3.36 9.53
C LYS A 52 -16.22 -2.92 10.99
N GLN A 53 -16.71 -1.72 11.28
CA GLN A 53 -16.85 -1.21 12.64
C GLN A 53 -17.83 -2.05 13.46
N LEU A 54 -19.01 -2.36 12.91
CA LEU A 54 -20.02 -3.19 13.56
C LEU A 54 -19.48 -4.60 13.86
N SER A 55 -18.89 -5.26 12.86
CA SER A 55 -18.32 -6.60 13.00
C SER A 55 -17.19 -6.64 14.02
N SER A 56 -16.30 -5.64 14.03
CA SER A 56 -15.19 -5.57 14.99
C SER A 56 -15.66 -5.39 16.43
N THR A 57 -16.76 -4.64 16.63
CA THR A 57 -17.36 -4.43 17.95
C THR A 57 -18.08 -5.67 18.44
N LYS A 58 -18.83 -6.31 17.55
CA LYS A 58 -19.69 -7.47 17.86
C LYS A 58 -18.90 -8.75 18.10
N HIS A 59 -17.83 -8.95 17.35
CA HIS A 59 -17.03 -10.18 17.36
C HIS A 59 -15.61 -9.96 17.86
N ALA A 60 -15.43 -9.01 18.76
CA ALA A 60 -14.13 -8.70 19.35
C ALA A 60 -13.47 -9.96 19.93
N GLY A 61 -12.23 -10.23 19.52
CA GLY A 61 -11.46 -11.38 19.97
C GLY A 61 -11.70 -12.70 19.22
N ARG A 62 -12.58 -12.73 18.21
CA ARG A 62 -12.70 -13.88 17.30
C ARG A 62 -11.71 -13.76 16.14
N GLU A 63 -11.07 -14.87 15.81
CA GLU A 63 -10.15 -14.94 14.68
C GLU A 63 -10.93 -15.04 13.36
N ILE A 64 -10.53 -14.20 12.40
CA ILE A 64 -10.99 -14.26 11.01
C ILE A 64 -9.97 -15.01 10.15
N SER A 65 -10.41 -15.54 9.00
CA SER A 65 -9.54 -16.29 8.09
C SER A 65 -8.36 -15.45 7.59
N HIS A 66 -7.24 -16.11 7.29
CA HIS A 66 -6.05 -15.44 6.74
C HIS A 66 -6.36 -14.71 5.42
N ASP A 67 -7.21 -15.29 4.59
CA ASP A 67 -7.67 -14.68 3.34
C ASP A 67 -8.43 -13.35 3.58
N LEU A 68 -9.36 -13.32 4.55
CA LEU A 68 -10.06 -12.10 4.92
C LEU A 68 -9.12 -11.07 5.55
N GLN A 69 -8.14 -11.50 6.36
CA GLN A 69 -7.10 -10.59 6.88
C GLN A 69 -6.30 -9.95 5.75
N ALA A 70 -5.92 -10.73 4.74
CA ALA A 70 -5.21 -10.24 3.57
C ALA A 70 -6.06 -9.24 2.77
N LYS A 71 -7.36 -9.51 2.56
CA LYS A 71 -8.30 -8.56 1.92
C LYS A 71 -8.45 -7.27 2.74
N LEU A 72 -8.58 -7.36 4.06
CA LEU A 72 -8.66 -6.19 4.93
C LEU A 72 -7.38 -5.32 4.88
N GLN A 73 -6.21 -5.92 4.71
CA GLN A 73 -4.98 -5.17 4.46
C GLN A 73 -4.95 -4.60 3.04
N LEU A 74 -5.39 -5.37 2.05
CA LEU A 74 -5.42 -4.95 0.65
C LEU A 74 -6.31 -3.72 0.46
N ILE A 75 -7.52 -3.70 1.05
CA ILE A 75 -8.37 -2.51 1.02
C ILE A 75 -7.75 -1.32 1.75
N THR A 76 -7.04 -1.55 2.86
CA THR A 76 -6.35 -0.48 3.59
C THR A 76 -5.31 0.20 2.69
N VAL A 77 -4.47 -0.59 2.02
CA VAL A 77 -3.47 -0.09 1.07
C VAL A 77 -4.14 0.56 -0.13
N ALA A 78 -5.14 -0.09 -0.74
CA ALA A 78 -5.81 0.42 -1.94
C ALA A 78 -6.49 1.77 -1.69
N VAL A 79 -7.19 1.93 -0.56
CA VAL A 79 -7.83 3.19 -0.20
C VAL A 79 -6.78 4.27 0.04
N LEU A 80 -5.76 4.00 0.85
CA LEU A 80 -4.70 4.98 1.11
C LEU A 80 -4.01 5.40 -0.20
N PHE A 81 -3.72 4.44 -1.08
CA PHE A 81 -3.05 4.70 -2.35
C PHE A 81 -3.93 5.51 -3.33
N VAL A 82 -5.17 5.09 -3.56
CA VAL A 82 -6.05 5.72 -4.56
C VAL A 82 -6.53 7.12 -4.13
N TYR A 83 -6.69 7.33 -2.82
CA TYR A 83 -7.19 8.59 -2.28
C TYR A 83 -6.08 9.54 -1.80
N ARG A 84 -4.80 9.16 -1.88
CA ARG A 84 -3.67 9.97 -1.36
C ARG A 84 -3.59 11.40 -1.92
N PHE A 85 -4.08 11.60 -3.14
CA PHE A 85 -4.09 12.89 -3.84
C PHE A 85 -5.43 13.62 -3.78
N ARG A 86 -6.39 13.11 -3.01
CA ARG A 86 -7.76 13.59 -3.05
C ARG A 86 -8.18 14.31 -1.78
N ASN A 87 -9.06 15.28 -1.93
CA ASN A 87 -9.81 15.85 -0.82
C ASN A 87 -10.95 14.89 -0.45
N SER A 88 -10.63 13.88 0.36
CA SER A 88 -11.57 12.84 0.75
C SER A 88 -11.44 12.51 2.22
N ARG A 89 -12.52 12.06 2.87
CA ARG A 89 -12.42 11.49 4.22
C ARG A 89 -11.51 10.26 4.31
N TRP A 90 -11.21 9.67 3.15
CA TRP A 90 -10.35 8.51 2.97
C TRP A 90 -8.87 8.87 2.81
N SER A 91 -8.55 10.13 2.45
CA SER A 91 -7.17 10.61 2.54
C SER A 91 -6.84 10.84 4.01
N ALA A 92 -5.70 10.34 4.45
CA ALA A 92 -5.37 10.32 5.88
C ALA A 92 -4.52 11.54 6.25
N PRO A 93 -5.04 12.47 7.08
CA PRO A 93 -4.20 13.28 7.96
C PRO A 93 -3.84 12.53 9.26
N ARG A 94 -4.54 11.41 9.56
CA ARG A 94 -4.59 10.76 10.88
C ARG A 94 -3.29 10.09 11.36
N ARG A 95 -2.41 9.67 10.44
CA ARG A 95 -1.14 9.01 10.81
C ARG A 95 -0.02 9.97 11.13
N ARG A 96 -0.13 11.24 10.71
CA ARG A 96 0.96 12.19 10.91
C ARG A 96 1.21 12.43 12.40
N ASP A 97 0.17 12.48 13.23
CA ASP A 97 0.31 12.71 14.68
C ASP A 97 0.83 11.47 15.43
N GLU A 98 0.39 10.27 15.08
CA GLU A 98 0.87 9.02 15.70
C GLU A 98 2.30 8.66 15.26
N GLN A 99 2.62 8.86 13.97
CA GLN A 99 3.96 8.64 13.43
C GLN A 99 4.93 9.74 13.88
N ASN A 100 4.49 11.00 14.03
CA ASN A 100 5.29 12.05 14.67
C ASN A 100 5.49 11.81 16.16
N ALA A 101 4.57 11.14 16.85
CA ALA A 101 4.75 10.75 18.25
C ALA A 101 5.76 9.59 18.39
N GLN A 102 5.74 8.62 17.47
CA GLN A 102 6.72 7.52 17.42
C GLN A 102 8.10 7.97 16.95
N ASN A 103 8.18 8.82 15.92
CA ASN A 103 9.43 9.40 15.43
C ASN A 103 9.92 10.56 16.33
N GLY A 104 9.03 11.18 17.10
CA GLY A 104 9.32 12.25 18.06
C GLY A 104 10.19 11.79 19.23
N ALA A 105 10.05 10.52 19.64
CA ALA A 105 10.90 9.92 20.65
C ALA A 105 12.36 9.72 20.18
N GLN A 106 12.59 9.64 18.86
CA GLN A 106 13.94 9.62 18.24
C GLN A 106 14.45 11.00 17.83
N ARG A 107 13.59 12.04 17.79
CA ARG A 107 13.88 13.37 17.21
C ARG A 107 14.37 14.44 18.19
N MET A 108 14.46 14.17 19.49
CA MET A 108 14.83 15.18 20.49
C MET A 108 16.32 15.60 20.50
N ASP A 109 17.13 15.19 19.52
CA ASP A 109 18.56 15.53 19.45
C ASP A 109 18.94 16.50 18.31
N TRP A 110 18.02 16.81 17.37
CA TRP A 110 18.39 17.44 16.10
C TRP A 110 18.10 18.95 15.96
N GLN A 111 17.41 19.58 16.92
CA GLN A 111 17.07 21.01 16.84
C GLN A 111 18.23 21.95 17.21
N SER A 112 19.45 21.43 17.41
CA SER A 112 20.55 22.27 17.89
C SER A 112 21.40 22.92 16.80
N HIS A 113 21.46 22.44 15.54
CA HIS A 113 22.39 23.01 14.56
C HIS A 113 21.83 23.09 13.13
N GLY A 114 21.81 24.30 12.57
CA GLY A 114 21.73 24.51 11.12
C GLY A 114 20.95 25.76 10.69
N GLU A 115 21.50 26.95 10.96
CA GLU A 115 21.07 28.18 10.31
C GLU A 115 21.46 28.14 8.82
N ASN A 116 20.48 28.27 7.91
CA ASN A 116 20.61 29.02 6.67
C ASN A 116 19.21 29.29 6.08
N SER A 117 18.74 30.51 6.33
CA SER A 117 17.46 31.03 5.85
C SER A 117 17.48 31.29 4.35
N THR A 118 17.09 30.29 3.55
CA THR A 118 16.41 30.54 2.27
C THR A 118 14.97 30.94 2.57
N SER A 119 14.50 32.03 1.96
CA SER A 119 13.16 32.59 2.16
C SER A 119 12.07 31.51 2.09
N ALA A 120 11.41 31.24 3.22
CA ALA A 120 10.36 30.22 3.35
C ALA A 120 9.20 30.41 2.35
N ALA A 121 9.00 31.63 1.84
CA ALA A 121 7.99 31.92 0.83
C ALA A 121 8.35 31.36 -0.56
N ALA A 122 9.62 31.43 -0.97
CA ALA A 122 10.07 30.92 -2.27
C ALA A 122 10.12 29.39 -2.32
N VAL A 123 10.39 28.75 -1.17
CA VAL A 123 10.34 27.28 -1.02
C VAL A 123 8.89 26.80 -1.08
N ALA A 124 7.96 27.48 -0.40
CA ALA A 124 6.54 27.12 -0.41
C ALA A 124 5.86 27.29 -1.79
N GLU A 125 6.22 28.33 -2.57
CA GLU A 125 5.67 28.53 -3.93
C GLU A 125 6.21 27.50 -4.96
N ALA A 126 7.47 27.07 -4.80
CA ALA A 126 8.06 26.02 -5.64
C ALA A 126 7.45 24.63 -5.34
N GLU A 127 7.27 24.31 -4.05
CA GLU A 127 6.62 23.07 -3.58
C GLU A 127 5.18 22.93 -4.12
N ASP A 128 4.42 24.02 -4.22
CA ASP A 128 3.04 24.00 -4.75
C ASP A 128 2.99 23.77 -6.27
N THR A 129 3.96 24.31 -7.03
CA THR A 129 4.01 24.12 -8.49
C THR A 129 4.33 22.67 -8.87
N ASP A 130 5.34 22.07 -8.22
CA ASP A 130 5.73 20.68 -8.46
C ASP A 130 4.62 19.69 -8.05
N PHE A 131 3.88 20.02 -6.98
CA PHE A 131 2.70 19.27 -6.57
C PHE A 131 1.56 19.33 -7.60
N GLN A 132 1.26 20.49 -8.18
CA GLN A 132 0.23 20.59 -9.23
C GLN A 132 0.62 19.86 -10.53
N VAL A 133 1.91 19.86 -10.87
CA VAL A 133 2.45 19.07 -11.98
C VAL A 133 2.29 17.59 -11.69
N LEU A 134 2.62 17.13 -10.48
CA LEU A 134 2.42 15.75 -10.05
C LEU A 134 0.95 15.32 -10.18
N LEU A 135 0.01 16.10 -9.63
CA LEU A 135 -1.43 15.82 -9.71
C LEU A 135 -1.95 15.72 -11.15
N SER A 136 -1.34 16.46 -12.06
CA SER A 136 -1.66 16.41 -13.49
C SER A 136 -1.05 15.18 -14.15
N ASN A 137 0.19 14.82 -13.81
CA ASN A 137 0.85 13.62 -14.31
C ASN A 137 0.19 12.32 -13.85
N VAL A 138 -0.46 12.32 -12.67
CA VAL A 138 -1.18 11.15 -12.14
C VAL A 138 -2.68 11.14 -12.51
N GLU A 139 -3.11 12.03 -13.41
CA GLU A 139 -4.46 12.10 -13.96
C GLU A 139 -5.58 12.19 -12.90
N ILE A 140 -5.35 12.93 -11.81
CA ILE A 140 -6.39 13.14 -10.79
C ILE A 140 -7.40 14.18 -11.30
N PRO A 141 -8.71 13.88 -11.30
CA PRO A 141 -9.76 14.83 -11.68
C PRO A 141 -9.67 16.13 -10.87
N GLN A 142 -9.76 17.29 -11.52
CA GLN A 142 -9.56 18.59 -10.87
C GLN A 142 -10.45 18.81 -9.65
N GLN A 143 -11.70 18.36 -9.72
CA GLN A 143 -12.68 18.48 -8.62
C GLN A 143 -12.33 17.66 -7.37
N ASP A 144 -11.52 16.62 -7.53
CA ASP A 144 -11.16 15.70 -6.44
C ASP A 144 -9.80 16.04 -5.82
N ARG A 145 -9.00 16.91 -6.45
CA ARG A 145 -7.61 17.17 -6.06
C ARG A 145 -7.51 17.73 -4.64
N ALA A 146 -6.54 17.24 -3.89
CA ALA A 146 -6.08 17.88 -2.68
C ALA A 146 -5.57 19.30 -2.99
N THR A 147 -5.84 20.25 -2.10
CA THR A 147 -5.49 21.66 -2.34
C THR A 147 -4.07 22.00 -1.91
N ASP A 148 -3.43 21.15 -1.11
CA ASP A 148 -2.09 21.37 -0.55
C ASP A 148 -1.43 20.00 -0.29
N THR A 149 -0.12 19.93 -0.50
CA THR A 149 0.78 18.85 -0.04
C THR A 149 0.52 18.40 1.40
N ARG A 150 0.06 19.29 2.29
CA ARG A 150 -0.27 18.94 3.69
C ARG A 150 -1.43 17.97 3.81
N GLN A 151 -2.33 17.92 2.84
CA GLN A 151 -3.46 16.99 2.79
C GLN A 151 -3.10 15.67 2.10
N MET A 152 -1.95 15.62 1.44
CA MET A 152 -1.46 14.43 0.75
C MET A 152 -0.92 13.42 1.77
N THR A 153 -1.26 12.15 1.55
CA THR A 153 -0.59 11.02 2.20
C THR A 153 0.58 10.59 1.32
N SER A 154 1.80 10.65 1.84
CA SER A 154 2.99 10.25 1.07
C SER A 154 3.08 8.73 0.91
N LEU A 155 3.74 8.26 -0.15
CA LEU A 155 4.05 6.84 -0.32
C LEU A 155 4.86 6.31 0.86
N LEU A 156 5.75 7.13 1.44
CA LEU A 156 6.52 6.76 2.63
C LEU A 156 5.61 6.45 3.85
N GLU A 157 4.47 7.15 3.99
CA GLU A 157 3.48 6.88 5.05
C GLU A 157 2.61 5.63 4.78
N ILE A 158 2.45 5.25 3.51
CA ILE A 158 1.71 4.05 3.08
C ILE A 158 2.60 2.80 3.13
N LEU A 159 3.91 3.00 2.99
CA LEU A 159 4.91 1.95 2.86
C LEU A 159 4.85 0.86 3.96
N PRO A 160 4.61 1.15 5.25
CA PRO A 160 4.47 0.10 6.27
C PRO A 160 3.33 -0.88 5.97
N ASP A 161 2.17 -0.39 5.55
CA ASP A 161 1.02 -1.24 5.18
C ASP A 161 1.27 -2.01 3.91
N PHE A 162 1.97 -1.40 2.96
CA PHE A 162 2.36 -2.08 1.73
C PHE A 162 3.36 -3.22 1.99
N LYS A 163 4.36 -3.00 2.86
CA LYS A 163 5.32 -4.03 3.31
C LYS A 163 4.58 -5.18 3.97
N LYS A 164 3.65 -4.88 4.88
CA LYS A 164 2.81 -5.88 5.55
C LYS A 164 1.96 -6.69 4.56
N LEU A 165 1.34 -6.01 3.59
CA LEU A 165 0.57 -6.66 2.52
C LEU A 165 1.45 -7.61 1.70
N CYS A 166 2.64 -7.17 1.30
CA CYS A 166 3.58 -7.99 0.53
C CYS A 166 4.03 -9.23 1.34
N ALA A 167 4.27 -9.08 2.64
CA ALA A 167 4.64 -10.21 3.50
C ALA A 167 3.51 -11.24 3.62
N MET A 168 2.27 -10.79 3.86
CA MET A 168 1.10 -11.69 3.96
C MET A 168 0.78 -12.41 2.66
N LEU A 169 1.03 -11.76 1.52
CA LEU A 169 0.78 -12.32 0.19
C LEU A 169 2.03 -12.95 -0.44
N SER A 170 3.13 -13.11 0.30
CA SER A 170 4.42 -13.57 -0.23
C SER A 170 4.31 -14.89 -1.00
N SER A 171 3.59 -15.88 -0.44
CA SER A 171 3.34 -17.18 -1.07
C SER A 171 2.48 -17.10 -2.34
N ILE A 172 1.54 -16.14 -2.39
CA ILE A 172 0.62 -15.93 -3.50
C ILE A 172 1.29 -15.12 -4.64
N LEU A 173 2.18 -14.20 -4.26
CA LEU A 173 2.94 -13.35 -5.18
C LEU A 173 4.14 -14.08 -5.79
N SER A 174 4.57 -15.18 -5.17
CA SER A 174 5.79 -15.92 -5.52
C SER A 174 5.56 -17.43 -5.69
N PRO A 175 4.58 -17.87 -6.51
CA PRO A 175 4.21 -19.28 -6.60
C PRO A 175 5.30 -20.19 -7.21
N GLU A 176 6.24 -19.61 -7.95
CA GLU A 176 7.34 -20.33 -8.63
C GLU A 176 8.70 -20.16 -7.93
N GLY A 177 8.72 -19.69 -6.68
CA GLY A 177 9.97 -19.47 -5.93
C GLY A 177 10.78 -18.27 -6.43
N GLY A 178 10.11 -17.23 -6.96
CA GLY A 178 10.76 -15.99 -7.40
C GLY A 178 10.47 -14.82 -6.45
N CYS A 179 11.42 -13.88 -6.28
CA CYS A 179 11.30 -12.70 -5.41
C CYS A 179 10.41 -11.55 -5.94
N ASN A 180 9.32 -11.86 -6.64
CA ASN A 180 8.46 -10.84 -7.26
C ASN A 180 7.90 -9.84 -6.24
N TYR A 181 7.53 -10.29 -5.04
CA TYR A 181 7.03 -9.41 -3.98
C TYR A 181 8.12 -8.49 -3.43
N MET A 182 9.36 -8.94 -3.36
CA MET A 182 10.50 -8.12 -2.91
C MET A 182 10.79 -7.03 -3.92
N HIS A 183 10.79 -7.36 -5.21
CA HIS A 183 10.94 -6.37 -6.28
C HIS A 183 9.79 -5.35 -6.27
N LEU A 184 8.56 -5.81 -6.04
CA LEU A 184 7.42 -4.92 -5.93
C LEU A 184 7.56 -3.96 -4.73
N ALA A 185 7.97 -4.47 -3.57
CA ALA A 185 8.24 -3.65 -2.39
C ALA A 185 9.40 -2.66 -2.62
N ALA A 186 10.49 -3.10 -3.24
CA ALA A 186 11.64 -2.25 -3.55
C ALA A 186 11.29 -1.12 -4.54
N ARG A 187 10.45 -1.39 -5.54
CA ARG A 187 9.91 -0.34 -6.44
C ARG A 187 9.07 0.67 -5.67
N PHE A 188 8.25 0.22 -4.74
CA PHE A 188 7.46 1.11 -3.88
C PHE A 188 8.37 1.99 -2.99
N MET A 189 9.43 1.42 -2.42
CA MET A 189 10.43 2.16 -1.64
C MET A 189 11.17 3.19 -2.49
N LEU A 190 11.63 2.79 -3.69
CA LEU A 190 12.26 3.68 -4.66
C LEU A 190 11.34 4.88 -4.95
N GLN A 191 10.08 4.62 -5.32
CA GLN A 191 9.15 5.70 -5.61
C GLN A 191 8.85 6.57 -4.39
N SER A 192 8.85 6.00 -3.18
CA SER A 192 8.67 6.74 -1.94
C SER A 192 9.78 7.77 -1.73
N VAL A 193 11.04 7.39 -2.01
CA VAL A 193 12.19 8.31 -1.94
C VAL A 193 12.07 9.40 -3.01
N LEU A 194 11.78 9.02 -4.26
CA LEU A 194 11.65 9.98 -5.35
C LEU A 194 10.52 10.99 -5.12
N GLU A 195 9.42 10.55 -4.52
CA GLU A 195 8.33 11.43 -4.12
C GLU A 195 8.71 12.38 -2.98
N GLN A 196 9.44 11.91 -1.96
CA GLN A 196 9.94 12.79 -0.90
C GLN A 196 10.83 13.90 -1.47
N HIS A 197 11.65 13.58 -2.46
CA HIS A 197 12.47 14.55 -3.17
C HIS A 197 11.64 15.51 -4.01
N ALA A 198 10.82 14.99 -4.93
CA ALA A 198 10.14 15.78 -5.95
C ALA A 198 8.96 16.63 -5.41
N VAL A 199 8.30 16.18 -4.34
CA VAL A 199 7.07 16.82 -3.84
C VAL A 199 7.30 17.57 -2.54
N PHE A 200 8.19 17.06 -1.69
CA PHE A 200 8.43 17.62 -0.36
C PHE A 200 9.81 18.27 -0.22
N GLY A 201 10.58 18.35 -1.32
CA GLY A 201 11.93 18.93 -1.34
C GLY A 201 12.95 18.18 -0.48
N LYS A 202 12.61 17.01 0.07
CA LYS A 202 13.46 16.32 1.04
C LYS A 202 14.42 15.36 0.34
N SER A 203 15.71 15.62 0.49
CA SER A 203 16.78 14.84 -0.12
C SER A 203 17.83 14.55 0.94
N SER A 204 17.60 13.54 1.77
CA SER A 204 18.56 13.10 2.78
C SER A 204 18.82 11.60 2.68
N ALA A 205 20.00 11.19 3.12
CA ALA A 205 20.33 9.78 3.28
C ALA A 205 19.35 9.08 4.24
N ASP A 206 18.90 9.79 5.27
CA ASP A 206 17.94 9.29 6.27
C ASP A 206 16.63 8.81 5.61
N ILE A 207 16.10 9.51 4.60
CA ILE A 207 14.87 9.10 3.91
C ILE A 207 15.07 7.79 3.14
N ILE A 208 16.25 7.63 2.56
CA ILE A 208 16.63 6.41 1.84
C ILE A 208 16.74 5.26 2.85
N GLU A 209 17.41 5.49 3.98
CA GLU A 209 17.54 4.51 5.04
C GLU A 209 16.19 4.10 5.63
N ASP A 210 15.34 5.08 5.95
CA ASP A 210 13.99 4.86 6.47
C ASP A 210 13.14 4.03 5.51
N ALA A 211 13.14 4.37 4.21
CA ALA A 211 12.39 3.63 3.21
C ALA A 211 12.88 2.17 3.11
N PHE A 212 14.19 1.96 3.07
CA PHE A 212 14.83 0.65 2.86
C PHE A 212 15.19 -0.10 4.15
N SER A 213 14.68 0.34 5.30
CA SER A 213 14.88 -0.31 6.62
C SER A 213 14.21 -1.68 6.76
N TRP A 214 13.39 -2.09 5.78
CA TRP A 214 12.66 -3.36 5.84
C TRP A 214 13.58 -4.57 5.79
N GLN A 215 13.22 -5.59 6.58
CA GLN A 215 13.82 -6.91 6.54
C GLN A 215 12.67 -7.93 6.48
N PRO A 216 12.43 -8.59 5.33
CA PRO A 216 11.45 -9.66 5.25
C PRO A 216 11.93 -10.87 6.04
N GLU A 217 10.98 -11.59 6.65
CA GLU A 217 11.27 -12.82 7.38
C GLU A 217 11.67 -13.98 6.46
N ILE A 218 11.18 -13.93 5.22
CA ILE A 218 11.39 -14.94 4.19
C ILE A 218 12.52 -14.48 3.27
N ASP A 219 13.50 -15.37 3.06
CA ASP A 219 14.64 -15.23 2.13
C ASP A 219 15.46 -13.92 2.28
N PRO A 220 16.07 -13.68 3.45
CA PRO A 220 16.81 -12.44 3.74
C PRO A 220 18.02 -12.21 2.81
N ASP A 221 18.65 -13.28 2.32
CA ASP A 221 19.78 -13.20 1.39
C ASP A 221 19.34 -12.69 0.02
N GLU A 222 18.21 -13.18 -0.49
CA GLU A 222 17.64 -12.71 -1.75
C GLU A 222 17.17 -11.26 -1.63
N TRP A 223 16.56 -10.89 -0.50
CA TRP A 223 16.23 -9.51 -0.20
C TRP A 223 17.46 -8.59 -0.22
N SER A 224 18.59 -9.04 0.32
CA SER A 224 19.82 -8.23 0.33
C SER A 224 20.28 -7.89 -1.10
N ASN A 225 20.17 -8.84 -2.04
CA ASN A 225 20.49 -8.62 -3.45
C ASN A 225 19.51 -7.63 -4.11
N VAL A 226 18.21 -7.81 -3.89
CA VAL A 226 17.17 -6.90 -4.40
C VAL A 226 17.37 -5.50 -3.83
N ARG A 227 17.51 -5.37 -2.51
CA ARG A 227 17.74 -4.10 -1.82
C ARG A 227 18.96 -3.38 -2.35
N SER A 228 20.09 -4.08 -2.46
CA SER A 228 21.35 -3.49 -2.96
C SER A 228 21.20 -2.99 -4.39
N SER A 229 20.48 -3.73 -5.24
CA SER A 229 20.22 -3.33 -6.63
C SER A 229 19.41 -2.02 -6.72
N TYR A 230 18.42 -1.84 -5.86
CA TYR A 230 17.59 -0.62 -5.83
C TYR A 230 18.28 0.55 -5.11
N LEU A 231 19.09 0.30 -4.10
CA LEU A 231 19.90 1.34 -3.45
C LEU A 231 20.94 1.91 -4.41
N ALA A 232 21.56 1.06 -5.25
CA ALA A 232 22.50 1.51 -6.28
C ALA A 232 21.88 2.47 -7.31
N ILE A 233 20.55 2.42 -7.50
CA ILE A 233 19.83 3.38 -8.38
C ILE A 233 19.73 4.77 -7.73
N LEU A 234 19.66 4.83 -6.39
CA LEU A 234 19.49 6.06 -5.62
C LEU A 234 20.81 6.73 -5.25
N GLN A 235 21.93 6.01 -5.36
CA GLN A 235 23.25 6.50 -5.00
C GLN A 235 23.97 7.05 -6.22
N PRO A 236 24.59 8.24 -6.11
CA PRO A 236 25.49 8.74 -7.13
C PRO A 236 26.71 7.83 -7.28
N ASP A 237 27.22 7.69 -8.51
CA ASP A 237 28.43 6.92 -8.79
C ASP A 237 29.67 7.63 -8.20
N ASP A 238 30.23 7.12 -7.11
CA ASP A 238 31.38 7.69 -6.40
C ASP A 238 32.61 7.98 -7.29
N ASN A 239 32.71 7.34 -8.47
CA ASN A 239 33.86 7.44 -9.37
C ASN A 239 33.74 8.53 -10.45
N LYS A 240 32.60 9.23 -10.53
CA LYS A 240 32.44 10.39 -11.40
C LYS A 240 32.34 11.62 -10.52
N GLU A 241 32.77 12.78 -11.01
CA GLU A 241 32.42 14.07 -10.40
C GLU A 241 30.88 14.21 -10.48
N GLU A 242 30.16 13.51 -9.61
CA GLU A 242 28.73 13.38 -9.69
C GLU A 242 28.04 14.60 -9.10
N PRO A 243 26.86 14.95 -9.62
CA PRO A 243 26.07 16.06 -9.11
C PRO A 243 25.70 15.84 -7.62
N LEU A 244 25.30 16.94 -6.96
CA LEU A 244 24.60 16.88 -5.67
C LEU A 244 23.49 15.81 -5.70
N LEU A 245 23.29 15.10 -4.58
CA LEU A 245 22.27 14.03 -4.45
C LEU A 245 20.90 14.45 -5.01
N SER A 246 20.49 15.71 -4.79
CA SER A 246 19.26 16.27 -5.34
C SER A 246 19.20 16.24 -6.88
N SER A 247 20.27 16.62 -7.56
CA SER A 247 20.34 16.57 -9.03
C SER A 247 20.37 15.13 -9.56
N HIS A 248 21.00 14.21 -8.82
CA HIS A 248 20.96 12.79 -9.15
C HIS A 248 19.52 12.25 -9.03
N LEU A 249 18.84 12.50 -7.90
CA LEU A 249 17.46 12.06 -7.68
C LEU A 249 16.48 12.66 -8.69
N ALA A 250 16.65 13.92 -9.09
CA ALA A 250 15.85 14.54 -10.15
C ALA A 250 16.00 13.80 -11.49
N ARG A 251 17.22 13.35 -11.84
CA ARG A 251 17.49 12.53 -13.03
C ARG A 251 16.87 11.14 -12.91
N VAL A 252 16.97 10.51 -11.75
CA VAL A 252 16.34 9.20 -11.50
C VAL A 252 14.81 9.31 -11.59
N ALA A 253 14.20 10.37 -11.05
CA ALA A 253 12.75 10.59 -11.13
C ALA A 253 12.23 10.64 -12.58
N GLN A 254 13.05 11.09 -13.54
CA GLN A 254 12.70 11.06 -14.97
C GLN A 254 12.68 9.65 -15.56
N GLN A 255 13.49 8.72 -15.01
CA GLN A 255 13.55 7.32 -15.43
C GLN A 255 12.48 6.44 -14.76
N PHE A 256 11.87 6.93 -13.68
CA PHE A 256 10.81 6.26 -12.95
C PHE A 256 9.56 7.16 -12.86
N PRO A 257 8.82 7.33 -13.97
CA PRO A 257 7.65 8.20 -14.00
C PRO A 257 6.58 7.74 -13.02
N VAL A 258 6.07 8.67 -12.21
CA VAL A 258 5.03 8.38 -11.21
C VAL A 258 3.76 7.78 -11.84
N PHE A 259 3.41 8.17 -13.07
CA PHE A 259 2.25 7.63 -13.78
C PHE A 259 2.39 6.13 -14.04
N GLU A 260 3.55 5.68 -14.53
CA GLU A 260 3.81 4.26 -14.78
C GLU A 260 3.80 3.47 -13.49
N PHE A 261 4.36 4.04 -12.41
CA PHE A 261 4.29 3.46 -11.09
C PHE A 261 2.83 3.33 -10.58
N GLU A 262 2.02 4.37 -10.72
CA GLU A 262 0.60 4.38 -10.35
C GLU A 262 -0.20 3.30 -11.09
N ALA A 263 0.00 3.20 -12.40
CA ALA A 263 -0.61 2.16 -13.22
C ALA A 263 -0.16 0.76 -12.79
N MET A 264 1.15 0.56 -12.59
CA MET A 264 1.70 -0.71 -12.14
C MET A 264 1.10 -1.13 -10.79
N ILE A 265 1.09 -0.26 -9.78
CA ILE A 265 0.54 -0.59 -8.46
C ILE A 265 -0.95 -0.88 -8.54
N THR A 266 -1.71 -0.08 -9.30
CA THR A 266 -3.15 -0.32 -9.50
C THR A 266 -3.41 -1.71 -10.09
N VAL A 267 -2.66 -2.11 -11.11
CA VAL A 267 -2.74 -3.47 -11.69
C VAL A 267 -2.38 -4.54 -10.64
N ARG A 268 -1.28 -4.35 -9.89
CA ARG A 268 -0.86 -5.32 -8.87
C ARG A 268 -1.87 -5.48 -7.73
N LEU A 269 -2.51 -4.41 -7.29
CA LEU A 269 -3.57 -4.50 -6.26
C LEU A 269 -4.77 -5.31 -6.76
N ARG A 270 -5.13 -5.18 -8.04
CA ARG A 270 -6.17 -6.02 -8.66
C ARG A 270 -5.75 -7.48 -8.74
N GLU A 271 -4.55 -7.75 -9.24
CA GLU A 271 -4.02 -9.12 -9.33
C GLU A 271 -3.93 -9.79 -7.95
N MET A 272 -3.61 -9.04 -6.89
CA MET A 272 -3.64 -9.54 -5.51
C MET A 272 -5.05 -9.97 -5.10
N LEU A 273 -6.08 -9.19 -5.44
CA LEU A 273 -7.47 -9.55 -5.17
C LEU A 273 -7.88 -10.80 -5.96
N ASP A 274 -7.54 -10.87 -7.24
CA ASP A 274 -7.91 -11.97 -8.13
C ASP A 274 -7.29 -13.31 -7.72
N LYS A 275 -6.17 -13.29 -6.99
CA LYS A 275 -5.51 -14.48 -6.44
C LYS A 275 -6.02 -14.90 -5.06
N LEU A 276 -6.78 -14.04 -4.37
CA LEU A 276 -7.41 -14.37 -3.10
C LEU A 276 -8.70 -15.14 -3.34
N GLU A 277 -9.22 -15.82 -2.31
CA GLU A 277 -10.42 -16.63 -2.45
C GLU A 277 -11.61 -15.75 -2.84
N THR A 278 -12.35 -16.12 -3.89
CA THR A 278 -13.58 -15.40 -4.24
C THR A 278 -14.65 -15.59 -3.15
N PRO A 279 -15.20 -14.49 -2.57
CA PRO A 279 -16.19 -14.60 -1.50
C PRO A 279 -17.41 -15.40 -1.92
N MET A 280 -17.99 -16.15 -0.99
CA MET A 280 -19.16 -16.98 -1.24
C MET A 280 -20.34 -16.18 -1.82
N LEU A 281 -20.60 -14.98 -1.29
CA LEU A 281 -21.69 -14.14 -1.78
C LEU A 281 -21.45 -13.63 -3.22
N VAL A 282 -20.19 -13.47 -3.65
CA VAL A 282 -19.88 -13.16 -5.06
C VAL A 282 -20.16 -14.39 -5.94
N LYS A 283 -19.80 -15.59 -5.49
CA LYS A 283 -20.11 -16.84 -6.21
C LYS A 283 -21.63 -17.04 -6.37
N LEU A 284 -22.40 -16.68 -5.34
CA LEU A 284 -23.88 -16.68 -5.37
C LEU A 284 -24.43 -15.67 -6.37
N GLU A 285 -23.96 -14.41 -6.31
CA GLU A 285 -24.38 -13.34 -7.22
C GLU A 285 -24.10 -13.67 -8.69
N THR A 286 -22.99 -14.34 -8.96
CA THR A 286 -22.53 -14.68 -10.33
C THR A 286 -23.02 -16.04 -10.84
N GLY A 287 -23.78 -16.80 -10.03
CA GLY A 287 -24.28 -18.12 -10.40
C GLY A 287 -23.19 -19.21 -10.50
N GLN A 288 -22.03 -19.00 -9.87
CA GLN A 288 -20.88 -19.92 -9.91
C GLN A 288 -20.92 -21.02 -8.83
N LEU A 289 -22.10 -21.33 -8.27
CA LEU A 289 -22.24 -22.31 -7.18
C LEU A 289 -22.19 -23.79 -7.60
N GLY A 290 -21.82 -24.07 -8.86
CA GLY A 290 -22.02 -25.37 -9.52
C GLY A 290 -21.48 -26.59 -8.76
N ASP A 291 -20.43 -26.43 -7.95
CA ASP A 291 -19.76 -27.51 -7.20
C ASP A 291 -19.72 -27.24 -5.67
N TRP A 292 -20.72 -26.54 -5.12
CA TRP A 292 -20.73 -26.18 -3.70
C TRP A 292 -21.02 -27.39 -2.80
N ASP A 293 -20.02 -27.83 -2.03
CA ASP A 293 -20.17 -28.76 -0.92
C ASP A 293 -20.34 -28.00 0.41
N PRO A 294 -21.50 -28.12 1.10
CA PRO A 294 -21.72 -27.50 2.41
C PRO A 294 -20.69 -27.89 3.48
N SER A 295 -19.96 -29.00 3.30
CA SER A 295 -19.00 -29.51 4.28
C SER A 295 -17.67 -28.76 4.30
N THR A 296 -17.33 -28.01 3.24
CA THR A 296 -16.12 -27.16 3.19
C THR A 296 -16.28 -25.84 3.95
N PHE A 297 -17.48 -25.53 4.43
CA PHE A 297 -17.79 -24.31 5.19
C PHE A 297 -17.22 -24.31 6.61
N ARG A 298 -16.74 -25.46 7.11
CA ARG A 298 -15.96 -25.48 8.34
C ARG A 298 -14.63 -24.81 8.04
N LEU A 299 -14.54 -23.52 8.39
CA LEU A 299 -13.34 -22.68 8.36
C LEU A 299 -12.11 -23.56 8.39
N SER A 300 -11.44 -23.69 7.24
CA SER A 300 -10.24 -24.48 7.09
C SER A 300 -9.17 -23.86 7.98
N ASN A 301 -9.12 -24.33 9.24
CA ASN A 301 -7.93 -24.29 10.09
C ASN A 301 -6.93 -25.26 9.47
N THR A 302 -6.35 -24.89 8.34
CA THR A 302 -5.21 -25.60 7.76
C THR A 302 -4.00 -25.32 8.65
N ARG A 303 -3.85 -26.15 9.68
CA ARG A 303 -2.54 -26.41 10.28
C ARG A 303 -1.63 -26.96 9.18
N LEU A 304 -0.48 -26.34 8.99
CA LEU A 304 0.62 -26.87 8.20
C LEU A 304 0.91 -28.34 8.59
N PRO A 305 1.24 -29.22 7.63
CA PRO A 305 1.58 -30.60 7.95
C PRO A 305 2.89 -30.65 8.75
N THR A 306 2.80 -31.14 9.98
CA THR A 306 3.97 -31.56 10.77
C THR A 306 4.69 -32.65 9.98
N HIS A 307 5.84 -32.31 9.40
CA HIS A 307 6.70 -33.29 8.76
C HIS A 307 7.19 -34.30 9.81
N MET A 308 7.00 -35.57 9.51
CA MET A 308 7.56 -36.71 10.23
C MET A 308 9.09 -36.56 10.38
N GLN A 309 9.58 -36.52 11.61
CA GLN A 309 10.89 -37.09 11.94
C GLN A 309 10.67 -38.56 12.29
N GLN A 310 10.92 -39.44 11.31
CA GLN A 310 11.41 -40.78 11.61
C GLN A 310 12.94 -40.70 11.70
N GLY A 311 13.49 -41.23 12.78
CA GLY A 311 14.93 -41.27 13.02
C GLY A 311 15.30 -42.18 14.19
N SER A 312 15.31 -43.48 13.89
CA SER A 312 16.34 -44.44 14.31
C SER A 312 16.56 -44.75 15.80
N SER A 313 16.13 -45.95 16.20
CA SER A 313 16.94 -46.93 16.94
C SER A 313 16.46 -48.34 16.62
#